data_AF-A0A7Y5X419-F1
#
_entry.id   AF-A0A7Y5X419-F1
#
_cell.length_a   1.000
_cell.length_b   1.000
_cell.length_c   1.000
_cell.angle_alpha   90.00
_cell.angle_beta   90.00
_cell.angle_gamma   90.00
#
_symmetry.space_group_name_H-M   'P 1'
#
loop_
_entity.id
_entity.type
_entity.pdbx_description
1 polymer ?
#
loop_
_entity_poly.entity_id
_entity_poly.type
_entity_poly.pdbx_seq_one_letter_code
_entity_poly.pdbx_strand_id
1 'polypeptide(L)'
;TLMQNGSEVEIDSRSSDAIAVAVRAQAPIYAADEVIEESAIEMEGDEVNEEEIVDQFKRFLDEVSAEDFVEAEVEGDVEDAAAEEEEEEDR
;
A
#
# COMPACT_ATOMS: atom_id res chain seq x y z
N THR A 1 8.52 1.82 -16.92
CA THR A 1 8.69 1.73 -18.39
C THR A 1 8.60 0.27 -18.83
N LEU A 2 8.38 0.00 -20.12
CA LEU A 2 8.24 -1.35 -20.68
C LEU A 2 9.18 -1.52 -21.88
N MET A 3 9.87 -2.67 -21.96
CA MET A 3 10.75 -2.97 -23.09
C MET A 3 9.95 -3.54 -24.26
N GLN A 4 9.85 -2.78 -25.35
CA GLN A 4 9.20 -3.21 -26.58
C GLN A 4 10.20 -3.12 -27.75
N ASN A 5 10.45 -4.25 -28.43
CA ASN A 5 11.35 -4.31 -29.59
C ASN A 5 12.76 -3.75 -29.34
N GLY A 6 13.27 -3.88 -28.11
CA GLY A 6 14.59 -3.35 -27.72
C GLY A 6 14.61 -1.85 -27.41
N SER A 7 13.46 -1.18 -27.42
CA SER A 7 13.31 0.20 -26.97
C SER A 7 12.49 0.27 -25.69
N GLU A 8 12.86 1.21 -24.84
CA GLU A 8 12.13 1.52 -23.62
C GLU A 8 10.96 2.45 -23.95
N VAL A 9 9.77 2.10 -23.44
CA VAL A 9 8.54 2.87 -23.65
C VAL A 9 7.96 3.26 -22.30
N GLU A 10 7.67 4.54 -22.14
CA GLU A 10 6.92 5.06 -21.00
C GLU A 10 5.42 5.03 -21.30
N ILE A 11 4.64 4.55 -20.35
CA ILE A 11 3.20 4.38 -20.47
C ILE A 11 2.57 4.90 -19.19
N ASP A 12 1.68 5.88 -19.33
CA ASP A 12 0.88 6.39 -18.22
C ASP A 12 -0.12 5.31 -17.77
N SER A 13 -0.23 5.14 -16.45
CA SER A 13 -1.03 4.08 -15.84
C SER A 13 -1.45 4.49 -14.44
N ARG A 14 -2.62 4.03 -14.00
CA ARG A 14 -2.96 4.04 -12.58
C ARG A 14 -2.01 3.11 -11.82
N SER A 15 -1.80 3.42 -10.55
CA SER A 15 -0.93 2.64 -9.65
C SER A 15 -1.36 1.16 -9.56
N SER A 16 -2.67 0.89 -9.48
CA SER A 16 -3.21 -0.47 -9.41
C SER A 16 -2.87 -1.32 -10.64
N ASP A 17 -3.01 -0.76 -11.84
CA ASP A 17 -2.71 -1.45 -13.10
C ASP A 17 -1.19 -1.69 -13.24
N ALA A 18 -0.36 -0.72 -12.86
CA ALA A 18 1.09 -0.84 -12.90
C ALA A 18 1.61 -1.96 -11.98
N ILE A 19 1.11 -2.03 -10.75
CA ILE A 19 1.44 -3.10 -9.78
C ILE A 19 1.00 -4.45 -10.34
N ALA A 20 -0.23 -4.54 -10.86
CA ALA A 20 -0.77 -5.80 -11.36
C ALA A 20 0.03 -6.35 -12.55
N VAL A 21 0.57 -5.48 -13.41
CA VAL A 21 1.48 -5.87 -14.49
C VAL A 21 2.83 -6.30 -13.93
N ALA A 22 3.43 -5.50 -13.04
CA ALA A 22 4.74 -5.80 -12.45
C ALA A 22 4.77 -7.16 -11.74
N VAL A 23 3.75 -7.47 -10.93
CA VAL A 23 3.62 -8.76 -10.24
C VAL A 23 3.55 -9.93 -11.23
N ARG A 24 2.74 -9.83 -12.28
CA ARG A 24 2.61 -10.91 -13.29
C ARG A 24 3.88 -11.09 -14.12
N ALA A 25 4.59 -10.00 -14.39
CA ALA A 25 5.84 -10.01 -15.16
C ALA A 25 7.07 -10.29 -14.28
N GLN A 26 6.91 -10.38 -12.95
CA GLN A 26 8.01 -10.45 -11.98
C GLN A 26 9.01 -9.31 -12.16
N ALA A 27 8.51 -8.12 -12.51
CA ALA A 27 9.31 -6.93 -12.67
C ALA A 27 9.56 -6.26 -11.31
N PRO A 28 10.72 -5.64 -11.11
CA PRO A 28 10.98 -4.85 -9.91
C PRO A 28 10.03 -3.66 -9.83
N ILE A 29 9.61 -3.32 -8.61
CA ILE A 29 8.73 -2.20 -8.30
C ILE A 29 9.57 -1.10 -7.65
N TYR A 30 9.37 0.14 -8.09
CA TYR A 30 10.02 1.32 -7.54
C TYR A 30 8.96 2.37 -7.23
N ALA A 31 9.21 3.18 -6.19
CA ALA A 31 8.48 4.38 -5.89
C ALA A 31 9.45 5.57 -5.89
N ALA A 32 8.94 6.78 -6.12
CA ALA A 32 9.74 7.98 -5.99
C ALA A 32 10.01 8.25 -4.49
N ASP A 33 11.18 8.80 -4.19
CA ASP A 33 11.59 9.06 -2.80
C ASP A 33 10.59 9.98 -2.08
N GLU A 34 10.07 11.01 -2.77
CA GLU A 34 9.04 11.91 -2.24
C GLU A 34 7.74 11.18 -1.82
N VAL A 35 7.34 10.13 -2.55
CA VAL A 35 6.15 9.33 -2.23
C VAL A 35 6.39 8.46 -1.00
N ILE A 36 7.62 7.97 -0.84
CA ILE A 36 8.01 7.22 0.36
C ILE A 36 8.00 8.14 1.57
N GLU A 37 8.60 9.34 1.46
CA GLU A 37 8.66 10.31 2.55
C GLU A 37 7.27 10.79 2.99
N GLU A 38 6.34 10.98 2.06
CA GLU A 38 5.00 11.50 2.37
C GLU A 38 4.00 10.42 2.81
N SER A 39 4.07 9.21 2.24
CA SER A 39 2.98 8.23 2.32
C SER A 39 3.40 6.83 2.79
N ALA A 40 4.68 6.61 3.11
CA ALA A 40 5.08 5.32 3.67
C ALA A 40 4.59 5.18 5.11
N ILE A 41 4.26 3.94 5.47
CA ILE A 41 3.98 3.54 6.85
C ILE A 41 5.12 2.62 7.26
N GLU A 42 5.83 2.97 8.34
CA GLU A 42 6.82 2.08 8.92
C GLU A 42 6.09 0.90 9.55
N MET A 43 6.33 -0.30 9.02
CA MET A 43 5.88 -1.53 9.65
C MET A 43 6.91 -1.88 10.73
N GLU A 44 6.56 -1.66 11.99
CA GLU A 44 7.32 -2.22 13.10
C GLU A 44 7.31 -3.74 12.97
N GLY A 45 8.50 -4.33 12.89
CA GLY A 45 8.69 -5.74 12.64
C GLY A 45 8.33 -6.61 13.83
N ASP A 46 7.05 -6.66 14.20
CA ASP A 46 6.51 -7.89 14.74
C ASP A 46 6.63 -8.95 13.64
N GLU A 47 6.99 -10.18 14.01
CA GLU A 47 7.02 -11.31 13.09
C GLU A 47 5.66 -11.38 12.39
N VAL A 48 5.59 -10.86 11.17
CA VAL A 48 4.37 -10.82 10.40
C VAL A 48 4.02 -12.26 10.08
N ASN A 49 3.17 -12.84 10.92
CA ASN A 49 2.77 -14.22 10.77
C ASN A 49 1.82 -14.29 9.57
N GLU A 50 2.34 -14.72 8.43
CA GLU A 50 1.56 -14.85 7.18
C GLU A 50 0.28 -15.68 7.40
N GLU A 51 0.29 -16.68 8.29
CA GLU A 51 -0.90 -17.46 8.61
C GLU A 51 -1.95 -16.60 9.34
N GLU A 52 -1.52 -15.71 10.23
CA GLU A 52 -2.41 -14.82 10.97
C GLU A 52 -3.08 -13.80 10.04
N ILE A 53 -2.33 -13.21 9.11
CA ILE A 53 -2.89 -12.29 8.10
C ILE A 53 -3.88 -13.01 7.20
N VAL A 54 -3.54 -14.21 6.72
CA VAL A 54 -4.41 -14.99 5.86
C VAL A 54 -5.71 -15.36 6.57
N ASP A 55 -5.64 -15.70 7.85
CA ASP A 55 -6.81 -16.03 8.64
C ASP A 55 -7.67 -14.79 8.98
N GLN A 56 -7.04 -13.62 9.21
CA GLN A 56 -7.76 -12.36 9.35
C GLN A 56 -8.47 -11.98 8.04
N PHE A 57 -7.80 -12.14 6.90
CA PHE A 57 -8.36 -11.85 5.58
C PHE A 57 -9.50 -12.80 5.20
N LYS A 58 -9.42 -14.10 5.56
CA LYS A 58 -10.53 -15.04 5.38
C LYS A 58 -11.75 -14.64 6.20
N ARG A 59 -11.56 -14.28 7.48
CA ARG A 59 -12.65 -13.81 8.34
C ARG A 59 -13.32 -12.57 7.74
N PHE A 60 -12.52 -11.63 7.23
CA PHE A 60 -13.04 -10.46 6.52
C PHE A 60 -13.88 -10.85 5.29
N LEU A 61 -13.42 -11.79 4.46
CA LEU A 61 -14.19 -12.28 3.31
C LEU A 61 -15.48 -13.01 3.69
N ASP A 62 -15.51 -13.65 4.86
CA ASP A 62 -16.71 -14.33 5.37
C ASP A 62 -17.75 -13.34 5.93
N GLU A 63 -17.30 -12.17 6.38
CA GLU A 63 -18.15 -11.13 6.99
C GLU A 63 -18.63 -10.08 5.97
N VAL A 64 -17.84 -9.84 4.92
CA VAL A 64 -18.17 -8.87 3.87
C VAL A 64 -19.06 -9.46 2.79
N SER A 65 -20.15 -8.75 2.50
CA SER A 65 -21.08 -9.04 1.43
C SER A 65 -20.85 -8.14 0.21
N ALA A 66 -21.40 -8.52 -0.95
CA ALA A 66 -21.25 -7.73 -2.17
C ALA A 66 -21.96 -6.37 -2.05
N GLU A 67 -23.01 -6.30 -1.23
CA GLU A 67 -23.80 -5.10 -0.97
C GLU A 67 -23.00 -4.02 -0.21
N ASP A 68 -22.03 -4.39 0.64
CA ASP A 68 -21.21 -3.47 1.44
C ASP A 68 -20.30 -2.57 0.58
N PHE A 69 -19.98 -3.01 -0.64
CA PHE A 69 -19.18 -2.22 -1.60
C PHE A 69 -20.02 -1.22 -2.41
N VAL A 70 -21.34 -1.29 -2.31
CA VAL A 70 -22.27 -0.40 -3.03
C VAL A 70 -22.61 0.84 -2.19
N GLU A 71 -22.52 0.73 -0.85
CA GLU A 71 -22.96 1.75 0.11
C GLU A 71 -21.83 2.52 0.80
N ALA A 72 -20.56 2.30 0.42
CA ALA A 72 -19.43 3.03 1.00
C ALA A 72 -19.43 4.52 0.59
N GLU A 73 -20.29 5.32 1.21
CA GLU A 73 -19.98 6.72 1.49
C GLU A 73 -18.82 6.70 2.49
N VAL A 74 -17.69 7.29 2.08
CA VAL A 74 -16.43 7.21 2.81
C VAL A 74 -16.50 8.11 4.05
N GLU A 75 -16.92 7.57 5.20
CA GLU A 75 -16.56 8.15 6.51
C GLU A 75 -15.19 7.57 6.89
N GLY A 76 -14.15 8.32 6.53
CA GLY A 76 -12.78 8.01 6.91
C GLY A 76 -12.51 8.43 8.35
N ASP A 77 -12.41 7.46 9.25
CA ASP A 77 -11.66 7.60 10.49
C ASP A 77 -10.27 6.99 10.28
N VAL A 78 -9.39 7.76 9.64
CA VAL A 78 -7.95 7.56 9.87
C VAL A 78 -7.68 8.27 11.19
N GLU A 79 -7.70 7.52 12.30
CA GLU A 79 -7.19 8.03 13.56
C GLU A 79 -5.69 8.29 13.39
N ASP A 80 -5.42 9.56 13.09
CA ASP A 80 -4.13 10.22 13.12
C ASP A 80 -3.47 9.95 14.48
N ALA A 81 -2.50 9.03 14.51
CA ALA A 81 -1.61 8.86 15.65
C ALA A 81 -0.53 9.94 15.62
N ALA A 82 -0.95 11.20 15.72
CA ALA A 82 -0.10 12.33 16.02
C ALA A 82 0.01 12.50 17.54
N ALA A 83 1.08 11.96 18.13
CA ALA A 83 1.73 12.39 19.37
C ALA A 83 2.94 11.45 19.56
N GLU A 84 4.19 11.88 19.73
CA GLU A 84 4.65 12.92 20.64
C GLU A 84 5.87 13.66 20.04
N GLU A 85 5.73 14.98 19.88
CA GLU A 85 6.86 15.89 20.00
C GLU A 85 7.28 15.89 21.48
N GLU A 86 8.52 15.51 21.81
CA GLU A 86 9.22 16.11 22.94
C GLU A 86 10.51 16.78 22.44
N GLU A 87 10.51 18.11 22.60
CA GLU A 87 11.62 19.02 22.40
C GLU A 87 12.74 18.82 23.45
N GLU A 88 13.87 19.47 23.14
CA GLU A 88 14.96 19.91 24.03
C GLU A 88 16.07 18.87 24.35
N GLU A 89 17.36 19.21 24.42
CA GLU A 89 17.97 20.50 24.72
C GLU A 89 19.41 20.54 24.17
N ASP A 90 19.76 21.68 23.60
CA ASP A 90 21.09 22.26 23.40
C ASP A 90 22.21 21.71 24.32
N ARG A 91 23.30 21.17 23.72
CA ARG A 91 24.72 21.33 24.15
C ARG A 91 25.72 20.65 23.21
#